data_AF-A0AAU8X9D2-F1
#
_entry.id   AF-A0AAU8X9D2-F1
#
_cell.length_a   1.000
_cell.length_b   1.000
_cell.length_c   1.000
_cell.angle_alpha   90.00
_cell.angle_beta   90.00
_cell.angle_gamma   90.00
#
_symmetry.space_group_name_H-M   'P 1'
#
loop_
_entity.id
_entity.type
_entity.pdbx_description
1 polymer ?
#
loop_
_entity_poly.entity_id
_entity_poly.type
_entity_poly.pdbx_seq_one_letter_code
_entity_poly.pdbx_strand_id
1 'polypeptide(L)'
;MIALFVIVVMALLAAAMGRFLTDSSEKNTVEVRSVRALLAAQSGLEVILYRLFPNRTLAQPLPPALCDASFVTSFPGNAGLAGCRAEVSCARVPVTYNGNVTNGYRLVSTAACGVGDIDSANPDFAVSRTLAVEAYDGGS
;
A
#
# COMPACT_ATOMS: atom_id res chain seq x y z
N MET A 1 16.92 30.23 -46.47
CA MET A 1 15.93 29.15 -46.27
C MET A 1 16.44 27.98 -45.42
N ILE A 2 17.66 27.48 -45.64
CA ILE A 2 18.21 26.33 -44.87
C ILE A 2 18.40 26.64 -43.38
N ALA A 3 18.85 27.85 -43.02
CA ALA A 3 19.02 28.23 -41.61
C ALA A 3 17.72 28.13 -40.79
N LEU A 4 16.58 28.55 -41.38
CA LEU A 4 15.28 28.48 -40.71
C LEU A 4 14.84 27.02 -40.51
N PHE A 5 15.07 26.17 -41.52
CA PHE A 5 14.77 24.74 -41.41
C PHE A 5 15.57 24.08 -40.26
N VAL A 6 16.87 24.38 -40.18
CA VAL A 6 17.73 23.82 -39.13
C VAL A 6 17.30 24.29 -37.73
N ILE A 7 16.95 25.57 -37.57
CA ILE A 7 16.48 26.10 -36.27
C ILE A 7 15.19 25.40 -35.83
N VAL A 8 14.23 25.21 -36.74
CA VAL A 8 12.96 24.54 -36.43
C VAL A 8 13.18 23.08 -36.05
N VAL A 9 14.04 22.35 -36.77
CA VAL A 9 14.35 20.95 -36.43
C VAL A 9 15.02 20.84 -35.05
N MET A 10 16.00 21.71 -34.75
CA MET A 10 16.66 21.71 -33.44
C MET A 10 15.69 22.10 -32.30
N ALA A 11 14.78 23.05 -32.54
CA ALA A 11 13.75 23.42 -31.57
C ALA A 11 12.78 22.26 -31.27
N LEU A 12 12.37 21.52 -32.30
CA LEU A 12 11.52 20.33 -32.14
C LEU A 12 12.24 19.22 -31.37
N LEU A 13 13.53 18.98 -31.65
CA LEU A 13 14.33 18.01 -30.93
C LEU A 13 14.50 18.40 -29.46
N ALA A 14 14.81 19.66 -29.17
CA ALA A 14 14.93 20.16 -27.80
C ALA A 14 13.62 20.01 -27.02
N ALA A 15 12.48 20.33 -27.64
CA ALA A 15 11.16 20.16 -27.03
C ALA A 15 10.85 18.67 -26.75
N ALA A 16 11.17 17.77 -27.67
CA ALA A 16 10.98 16.33 -27.49
C ALA A 16 11.83 15.79 -26.33
N MET A 17 13.12 16.17 -26.26
CA MET A 17 14.02 15.75 -25.17
C MET A 17 13.57 16.32 -23.82
N GLY A 18 13.09 17.55 -23.79
CA GLY A 18 12.51 18.15 -22.58
C GLY A 18 11.36 17.33 -22.02
N ARG A 19 10.46 16.86 -22.89
CA ARG A 19 9.33 16.00 -22.51
C ARG A 19 9.75 14.62 -22.02
N PHE A 20 10.80 14.04 -22.61
CA PHE A 20 11.35 12.77 -22.13
C PHE A 20 11.97 12.89 -20.73
N LEU A 21 12.65 13.99 -20.43
CA LEU A 21 13.24 14.23 -19.12
C LEU A 21 12.16 14.42 -18.03
N THR A 22 11.06 15.12 -18.34
CA THR A 22 9.93 15.27 -17.42
C THR A 22 9.25 13.93 -17.15
N ASP A 23 8.97 13.17 -18.21
CA ASP A 23 8.35 11.84 -18.10
C ASP A 23 9.21 10.87 -17.27
N SER A 24 10.54 10.93 -17.42
CA SER A 24 11.46 10.08 -16.68
C SER A 24 11.53 10.43 -15.19
N SER A 25 11.40 11.72 -14.86
CA SER A 25 11.43 12.21 -13.47
C SER A 25 10.14 11.86 -12.71
N GLU A 26 9.01 11.91 -13.42
CA GLU A 26 7.70 11.54 -12.88
C GLU A 26 7.61 10.03 -12.59
N LYS A 27 8.14 9.19 -13.50
CA LYS A 27 8.19 7.71 -13.33
C LYS A 27 8.92 7.27 -12.06
N ASN A 28 10.07 7.87 -11.76
CA ASN A 28 10.86 7.54 -10.57
C ASN A 28 10.09 7.86 -9.27
N THR A 29 9.36 8.97 -9.26
CA THR A 29 8.55 9.37 -8.10
C THR A 29 7.38 8.40 -7.85
N VAL A 30 6.75 7.93 -8.93
CA VAL A 30 5.67 6.93 -8.87
C VAL A 30 6.19 5.59 -8.35
N GLU A 31 7.38 5.14 -8.78
CA GLU A 31 7.98 3.89 -8.32
C GLU A 31 8.27 3.91 -6.81
N VAL A 32 8.89 5.01 -6.32
CA VAL A 32 9.15 5.18 -4.88
C VAL A 32 7.86 5.17 -4.07
N ARG A 33 6.83 5.89 -4.51
CA ARG A 33 5.52 5.91 -3.84
C ARG A 33 4.83 4.56 -3.88
N SER A 34 4.98 3.82 -4.96
CA SER A 34 4.50 2.45 -5.08
C SER A 34 5.15 1.52 -4.06
N VAL A 35 6.47 1.61 -3.87
CA VAL A 35 7.18 0.82 -2.83
C VAL A 35 6.73 1.23 -1.44
N ARG A 36 6.55 2.53 -1.17
CA ARG A 36 6.00 3.00 0.11
C ARG A 36 4.60 2.48 0.36
N ALA A 37 3.73 2.47 -0.65
CA ALA A 37 2.38 1.92 -0.54
C ALA A 37 2.42 0.42 -0.28
N LEU A 38 3.32 -0.32 -0.92
CA LEU A 38 3.50 -1.75 -0.66
C LEU A 38 3.94 -2.01 0.80
N LEU A 39 4.96 -1.28 1.27
CA LEU A 39 5.44 -1.39 2.65
C LEU A 39 4.37 -0.97 3.67
N ALA A 40 3.60 0.08 3.37
CA ALA A 40 2.46 0.51 4.18
C ALA A 40 1.41 -0.60 4.32
N ALA A 41 1.06 -1.25 3.20
CA ALA A 41 0.10 -2.35 3.21
C ALA A 41 0.63 -3.52 4.04
N GLN A 42 1.91 -3.86 3.88
CA GLN A 42 2.55 -4.93 4.65
C GLN A 42 2.59 -4.62 6.15
N SER A 43 3.01 -3.42 6.55
CA SER A 43 3.02 -3.00 7.96
C SER A 43 1.60 -3.00 8.56
N GLY A 44 0.59 -2.62 7.78
CA GLY A 44 -0.81 -2.74 8.19
C GLY A 44 -1.22 -4.19 8.51
N LEU A 45 -0.78 -5.15 7.67
CA LEU A 45 -1.01 -6.58 7.91
C LEU A 45 -0.29 -7.08 9.16
N GLU A 46 0.95 -6.66 9.39
CA GLU A 46 1.72 -7.04 10.58
C GLU A 46 1.05 -6.55 11.86
N VAL A 47 0.53 -5.32 11.87
CA VAL A 47 -0.21 -4.76 13.01
C VAL A 47 -1.48 -5.55 13.31
N ILE A 48 -2.29 -5.90 12.29
CA ILE A 48 -3.51 -6.69 12.54
C ILE A 48 -3.17 -8.13 12.93
N LEU A 49 -2.14 -8.74 12.34
CA LEU A 49 -1.70 -10.09 12.70
C LEU A 49 -1.25 -10.16 14.15
N TYR A 50 -0.53 -9.15 14.64
CA TYR A 50 -0.14 -9.06 16.04
C TYR A 50 -1.36 -8.92 16.98
N ARG A 51 -2.41 -8.19 16.57
CA ARG A 51 -3.67 -8.07 17.33
C ARG A 51 -4.53 -9.33 17.26
N LEU A 52 -4.44 -10.07 16.16
CA LEU A 52 -5.18 -11.30 15.92
C LEU A 52 -4.55 -12.48 16.68
N PHE A 53 -3.22 -12.57 16.66
CA PHE A 53 -2.41 -13.60 17.32
C PHE A 53 -1.44 -12.99 18.33
N PRO A 54 -1.91 -12.37 19.42
CA PRO A 54 -1.02 -11.87 20.44
C PRO A 54 -0.27 -13.03 21.11
N ASN A 55 0.98 -12.79 21.51
CA ASN A 55 1.78 -13.78 22.21
C ASN A 55 1.20 -13.99 23.63
N ARG A 56 0.33 -15.00 23.77
CA ARG A 56 -0.33 -15.34 25.03
C ARG A 56 0.36 -16.53 25.68
N THR A 57 0.47 -16.47 27.01
CA THR A 57 0.61 -17.68 27.82
C THR A 57 -0.78 -18.11 28.30
N LEU A 58 -0.99 -19.39 28.61
CA LEU A 58 -2.28 -19.88 29.14
C LEU A 58 -2.74 -19.13 30.41
N ALA A 59 -1.81 -18.46 31.10
CA ALA A 59 -2.08 -17.66 32.30
C ALA A 59 -2.62 -16.24 32.00
N GLN A 60 -2.50 -15.73 30.77
CA GLN A 60 -2.85 -14.35 30.39
C GLN A 60 -3.70 -14.33 29.10
N PRO A 61 -5.02 -14.51 29.21
CA PRO A 61 -5.92 -14.58 28.06
C PRO A 61 -6.25 -13.20 27.44
N LEU A 62 -5.83 -12.09 28.07
CA LEU A 62 -6.04 -10.74 27.56
C LEU A 62 -4.78 -10.22 26.84
N PRO A 63 -4.93 -9.43 25.76
CA PRO A 63 -6.19 -9.03 25.12
C PRO A 63 -6.78 -10.14 24.22
N PRO A 64 -8.11 -10.12 23.96
CA PRO A 64 -8.76 -11.06 23.05
C PRO A 64 -8.27 -10.89 21.60
N ALA A 65 -8.47 -11.92 20.77
CA ALA A 65 -8.08 -11.88 19.36
C ALA A 65 -9.04 -10.94 18.62
N LEU A 66 -8.52 -9.82 18.11
CA LEU A 66 -9.33 -8.80 17.47
C LEU A 66 -9.25 -8.97 15.94
N CYS A 67 -10.41 -9.21 15.34
CA CYS A 67 -10.62 -9.22 13.89
C CYS A 67 -11.71 -8.20 13.61
N ASP A 68 -11.34 -6.92 13.63
CA ASP A 68 -12.26 -5.84 13.30
C ASP A 68 -12.55 -5.86 11.80
N ALA A 69 -13.80 -5.63 11.41
CA ALA A 69 -14.22 -5.68 10.00
C ALA A 69 -13.40 -4.73 9.11
N SER A 70 -13.00 -3.58 9.66
CA SER A 70 -12.13 -2.60 9.02
C SER A 70 -11.31 -1.85 10.07
N PHE A 71 -10.02 -1.70 9.83
CA PHE A 71 -9.07 -0.98 10.67
C PHE A 71 -8.21 -0.07 9.79
N VAL A 72 -8.26 1.24 10.04
CA VAL A 72 -7.39 2.21 9.36
C VAL A 72 -6.22 2.56 10.26
N THR A 73 -5.02 2.43 9.74
CA THR A 73 -3.79 2.84 10.40
C THR A 73 -3.04 3.87 9.57
N SER A 74 -2.52 4.87 10.28
CA SER A 74 -1.55 5.82 9.74
C SER A 74 -0.21 5.58 10.45
N PHE A 75 0.87 6.03 9.82
CA PHE A 75 2.23 5.82 10.31
C PHE A 75 2.87 7.15 10.76
N PRO A 76 2.31 7.84 11.78
CA PRO A 76 2.85 9.10 12.25
C PRO A 76 4.27 8.90 12.79
N GLY A 77 5.18 9.80 12.43
CA GLY A 77 6.59 9.73 12.86
C GLY A 77 7.48 8.77 12.05
N ASN A 78 6.93 8.00 11.11
CA ASN A 78 7.74 7.22 10.17
C ASN A 78 7.95 8.00 8.87
N ALA A 79 9.14 8.60 8.70
CA ALA A 79 9.48 9.35 7.50
C ALA A 79 9.40 8.53 6.21
N GLY A 80 9.60 7.20 6.29
CA GLY A 80 9.49 6.29 5.15
C GLY A 80 8.06 6.07 4.65
N LEU A 81 7.06 6.26 5.53
CA LEU A 81 5.63 6.09 5.23
C LEU A 81 4.84 7.40 5.33
N ALA A 82 5.53 8.54 5.33
CA ALA A 82 4.90 9.85 5.37
C ALA A 82 3.94 10.03 4.17
N GLY A 83 2.72 10.47 4.45
CA GLY A 83 1.67 10.63 3.44
C GLY A 83 1.02 9.32 2.97
N CYS A 84 1.28 8.20 3.65
CA CYS A 84 0.64 6.91 3.40
C CYS A 84 -0.38 6.57 4.50
N ARG A 85 -1.49 5.96 4.08
CA ARG A 85 -2.50 5.36 4.96
C ARG A 85 -2.73 3.91 4.55
N ALA A 86 -2.89 3.01 5.52
CA ALA A 86 -3.24 1.62 5.27
C ALA A 86 -4.59 1.30 5.91
N GLU A 87 -5.46 0.66 5.14
CA GLU A 87 -6.76 0.19 5.56
C GLU A 87 -6.79 -1.34 5.46
N VAL A 88 -7.08 -1.98 6.57
CA VAL A 88 -7.04 -3.43 6.71
C VAL A 88 -8.42 -3.94 7.04
N SER A 89 -8.94 -4.86 6.23
CA SER A 89 -10.19 -5.58 6.51
C SER A 89 -9.88 -6.99 6.98
N CYS A 90 -10.57 -7.44 8.03
CA CYS A 90 -10.50 -8.81 8.53
C CYS A 90 -11.84 -9.52 8.38
N ALA A 91 -11.84 -10.68 7.73
CA ALA A 91 -13.00 -11.55 7.60
C ALA A 91 -12.68 -12.94 8.16
N ARG A 92 -13.53 -13.43 9.07
CA ARG A 92 -13.48 -14.83 9.51
C ARG A 92 -14.08 -15.72 8.43
N VAL A 93 -13.38 -16.79 8.09
CA VAL A 93 -13.80 -17.77 7.09
C VAL A 93 -13.68 -19.15 7.74
N PRO A 94 -14.74 -19.98 7.77
CA PRO A 94 -14.63 -21.34 8.27
C PRO A 94 -13.75 -22.17 7.32
N VAL A 95 -12.85 -22.97 7.86
CA VAL A 95 -11.91 -23.78 7.07
C VAL A 95 -11.89 -25.19 7.62
N THR A 96 -11.98 -26.17 6.74
CA THR A 96 -11.90 -27.57 7.14
C THR A 96 -10.46 -28.05 7.00
N TYR A 97 -9.84 -28.42 8.11
CA TYR A 97 -8.52 -29.04 8.13
C TYR A 97 -8.62 -30.41 8.80
N ASN A 98 -8.16 -31.46 8.11
CA ASN A 98 -8.19 -32.84 8.60
C ASN A 98 -9.58 -33.33 9.09
N GLY A 99 -10.65 -32.90 8.41
CA GLY A 99 -12.03 -33.25 8.76
C GLY A 99 -12.63 -32.46 9.93
N ASN A 100 -11.87 -31.53 10.54
CA ASN A 100 -12.32 -30.67 11.62
C ASN A 100 -12.49 -29.22 11.13
N VAL A 101 -13.56 -28.54 11.57
CA VAL A 101 -13.80 -27.14 11.19
C VAL A 101 -13.03 -26.23 12.15
N THR A 102 -12.05 -25.51 11.61
CA THR A 102 -11.30 -24.47 12.33
C THR A 102 -11.63 -23.07 11.82
N ASN A 103 -11.22 -22.07 12.58
CA ASN A 103 -11.36 -20.67 12.21
C ASN A 103 -10.18 -20.24 11.32
N GLY A 104 -10.49 -19.85 10.08
CA GLY A 104 -9.59 -19.11 9.21
C GLY A 104 -9.90 -17.63 9.25
N TYR A 105 -8.90 -16.85 8.87
CA TYR A 105 -8.96 -15.40 8.80
C TYR A 105 -8.39 -14.95 7.47
N ARG A 106 -9.21 -14.24 6.69
CA ARG A 106 -8.80 -13.56 5.47
C ARG A 106 -8.58 -12.09 5.78
N LEU A 107 -7.34 -11.66 5.65
CA LEU A 107 -6.91 -10.30 5.91
C LEU A 107 -6.58 -9.66 4.56
N VAL A 108 -7.13 -8.47 4.30
CA VAL A 108 -6.80 -7.67 3.12
C VAL A 108 -6.38 -6.30 3.58
N SER A 109 -5.17 -5.87 3.21
CA SER A 109 -4.62 -4.56 3.53
C SER A 109 -4.42 -3.77 2.24
N THR A 110 -5.11 -2.64 2.15
CA THR A 110 -5.01 -1.69 1.06
C THR A 110 -4.35 -0.43 1.58
N ALA A 111 -3.19 -0.08 1.06
CA ALA A 111 -2.54 1.17 1.38
C ALA A 111 -2.53 2.13 0.20
N ALA A 112 -2.61 3.42 0.51
CA ALA A 112 -2.55 4.50 -0.45
C ALA A 112 -1.56 5.55 0.03
N CYS A 113 -0.68 5.99 -0.87
CA CYS A 113 0.30 7.05 -0.63
C CYS A 113 0.08 8.20 -1.63
N GLY A 114 0.03 9.42 -1.11
CA GLY A 114 -0.27 10.64 -1.88
C GLY A 114 -1.70 11.14 -1.64
N VAL A 115 -1.95 12.38 -2.04
CA VAL A 115 -3.25 13.03 -1.87
C VAL A 115 -3.92 13.10 -3.23
N GLY A 116 -4.91 12.24 -3.49
CA GLY A 116 -5.64 12.20 -4.76
C GLY A 116 -6.60 13.37 -4.94
N ASP A 117 -6.14 14.59 -4.67
CA ASP A 117 -6.89 15.81 -4.93
C ASP A 117 -6.62 16.24 -6.37
N ILE A 118 -7.55 15.86 -7.24
CA ILE A 118 -7.50 16.08 -8.69
C ILE A 118 -7.87 17.54 -9.02
N ASP A 119 -8.52 18.24 -8.09
CA ASP A 119 -8.98 19.62 -8.22
C ASP A 119 -7.94 20.64 -7.73
N SER A 120 -6.86 20.16 -7.08
CA SER A 120 -5.74 20.98 -6.65
C SER A 120 -4.92 21.52 -7.83
N ALA A 121 -4.42 22.76 -7.70
CA ALA A 121 -3.54 23.39 -8.71
C ALA A 121 -2.25 22.61 -9.02
N ASN A 122 -1.91 21.63 -8.17
CA ASN A 122 -0.83 20.67 -8.37
C ASN A 122 -1.36 19.27 -7.98
N PRO A 123 -2.05 18.57 -8.89
CA PRO A 123 -2.67 17.28 -8.58
C PRO A 123 -1.57 16.27 -8.22
N ASP A 124 -1.65 15.71 -7.01
CA ASP A 124 -0.69 14.73 -6.56
C ASP A 124 -1.16 13.32 -6.92
N PHE A 125 -0.34 12.56 -7.64
CA PHE A 125 -0.70 11.19 -8.00
C PHE A 125 -0.70 10.29 -6.76
N ALA A 126 -1.89 9.84 -6.39
CA ALA A 126 -2.07 8.82 -5.36
C ALA A 126 -1.82 7.43 -5.95
N VAL A 127 -0.95 6.66 -5.30
CA VAL A 127 -0.67 5.26 -5.66
C VAL A 127 -1.25 4.36 -4.58
N SER A 128 -1.94 3.30 -4.97
CA SER A 128 -2.46 2.29 -4.06
C SER A 128 -1.91 0.90 -4.33
N ARG A 129 -1.65 0.14 -3.27
CA ARG A 129 -1.24 -1.27 -3.30
C ARG A 129 -2.11 -2.05 -2.33
N THR A 130 -2.53 -3.25 -2.75
CA THR A 130 -3.36 -4.15 -1.95
C THR A 130 -2.63 -5.48 -1.76
N LEU A 131 -2.61 -5.98 -0.53
CA LEU A 131 -2.08 -7.28 -0.16
C LEU A 131 -3.16 -8.08 0.56
N ALA A 132 -3.19 -9.39 0.32
CA ALA A 132 -4.07 -10.31 1.01
C ALA A 132 -3.26 -11.45 1.62
N VAL A 133 -3.60 -11.83 2.85
CA VAL A 133 -3.03 -12.97 3.54
C VAL A 133 -4.12 -13.76 4.24
N GLU A 134 -3.90 -15.06 4.35
CA GLU A 134 -4.77 -15.97 5.06
C GLU A 134 -4.01 -16.52 6.26
N ALA A 135 -4.67 -16.52 7.42
CA ALA A 135 -4.14 -17.06 8.66
C ALA A 135 -5.12 -18.06 9.24
N TYR A 136 -4.59 -19.09 9.88
CA TYR A 136 -5.37 -20.20 10.41
C TYR A 136 -5.08 -20.36 11.89
N ASP A 137 -6.12 -20.46 12.71
CA ASP A 137 -6.00 -20.86 14.11
C ASP A 137 -5.59 -22.34 14.09
N GLY A 138 -4.34 -22.63 14.47
CA GLY A 138 -3.76 -23.96 14.35
C GLY A 138 -4.69 -25.02 14.92
N GLY A 139 -5.11 -25.96 14.07
CA GLY A 139 -5.97 -27.06 14.51
C GLY A 139 -5.29 -27.81 15.65
N SER A 140 -6.01 -27.98 16.76
CA SER A 140 -5.63 -28.85 17.86
C SER A 140 -5.39 -30.28 17.40
#